data_AF-E0W249-F1
#
_entry.id   AF-E0W249-F1
#
_cell.length_a   1.000
_cell.length_b   1.000
_cell.length_c   1.000
_cell.angle_alpha   90.00
_cell.angle_beta   90.00
_cell.angle_gamma   90.00
#
_symmetry.space_group_name_H-M   'P 1'
#
loop_
_entity.id
_entity.type
_entity.pdbx_description
1 polymer ?
#
loop_
_entity_poly.entity_id
_entity_poly.type
_entity_poly.pdbx_seq_one_letter_code
_entity_poly.pdbx_strand_id
1 'polypeptide(L)'
;MFFASKTGFKITKALTKNLCFIQKANITGRGTRGGPLELLKPFPYEDRPFTLFDSFFDNTMYRVCQENAKIIVVEGPIACGKSAFAQELAEQLDMKYIPQPTMDDYYILYSGYDLRQHDDELPSIVRSFDHRKFCVNPTDPKSCIYQINMMFLRFFQYVDALAHLLNTGQGVILERSFYTYAAYMDANLYASTFFKKPHLIIYLDIPIPVVQERICTRNYSYEQNSPALTPEYLQSLENIWKLDYLKNSIRRSEILVYDWSDGGDVELIVDDIEKLNFSLFRRDEKFIHWQLNRRGWGYYRRWLTNGKTTFKKYFNAPYYVIPELEKYQPYVYKKRDDLFHKVTYIYFYFFFKLENLLTY
;
A
#
# COMPACT_ATOMS: atom_id res chain seq x y z
N MET A 1 37.95 60.24 -34.64
CA MET A 1 37.45 58.92 -35.10
C MET A 1 37.85 57.89 -34.07
N PHE A 2 36.88 57.07 -33.66
CA PHE A 2 36.77 56.40 -32.37
C PHE A 2 37.84 55.32 -32.09
N PHE A 3 38.36 55.35 -30.86
CA PHE A 3 39.08 54.24 -30.22
C PHE A 3 38.13 53.06 -29.98
N ALA A 4 38.45 51.90 -30.55
CA ALA A 4 37.69 50.67 -30.36
C ALA A 4 37.95 50.06 -28.96
N SER A 5 36.93 50.10 -28.09
CA SER A 5 36.95 49.45 -26.78
C SER A 5 36.82 47.93 -26.90
N LYS A 6 37.78 47.20 -26.32
CA LYS A 6 37.68 45.76 -26.09
C LYS A 6 36.63 45.46 -25.02
N THR A 7 35.45 44.98 -25.42
CA THR A 7 34.53 44.22 -24.56
C THR A 7 33.86 43.13 -25.38
N GLY A 8 34.60 42.04 -25.62
CA GLY A 8 34.05 40.81 -26.18
C GLY A 8 33.19 40.10 -25.14
N PHE A 9 31.90 40.46 -25.05
CA PHE A 9 30.91 39.61 -24.39
C PHE A 9 30.77 38.34 -25.24
N LYS A 10 31.50 37.29 -24.88
CA LYS A 10 31.19 35.94 -25.35
C LYS A 10 29.82 35.60 -24.79
N ILE A 11 28.78 35.78 -25.59
CA ILE A 11 27.51 35.09 -25.41
C ILE A 11 27.84 33.62 -25.62
N THR A 12 28.30 32.95 -24.56
CA THR A 12 28.23 31.50 -24.48
C THR A 12 26.76 31.18 -24.73
N LYS A 13 26.46 30.62 -25.90
CA LYS A 13 25.29 29.77 -26.09
C LYS A 13 25.37 28.77 -24.93
N ALA A 14 24.69 29.10 -23.83
CA ALA A 14 24.31 28.11 -22.85
C ALA A 14 23.52 27.12 -23.70
N LEU A 15 24.17 26.01 -24.03
CA LEU A 15 23.49 24.81 -24.46
C LEU A 15 22.45 24.60 -23.37
N THR A 16 21.23 25.07 -23.64
CA THR A 16 20.00 24.55 -23.08
C THR A 16 19.92 23.12 -23.55
N LYS A 17 20.83 22.27 -23.03
CA LYS A 17 20.49 20.91 -22.69
C LYS A 17 19.37 21.06 -21.67
N ASN A 18 18.16 21.21 -22.18
CA ASN A 18 17.02 20.57 -21.58
C ASN A 18 17.45 19.12 -21.40
N LEU A 19 18.05 18.82 -20.24
CA LEU A 19 18.28 17.46 -19.76
C LEU A 19 16.90 16.89 -19.45
N CYS A 20 16.10 16.70 -20.49
CA CYS A 20 15.05 15.72 -20.50
C CYS A 20 15.80 14.39 -20.50
N PHE A 21 16.15 13.92 -19.31
CA PHE A 21 16.61 12.55 -19.15
C PHE A 21 15.48 11.67 -19.64
N ILE A 22 15.71 11.04 -20.79
CA ILE A 22 14.82 10.04 -21.37
C ILE A 22 14.73 8.93 -20.31
N GLN A 23 13.55 8.77 -19.72
CA GLN A 23 13.24 7.61 -18.90
C GLN A 23 13.43 6.38 -19.78
N LYS A 24 14.37 5.50 -19.43
CA LYS A 24 14.42 4.14 -19.99
C LYS A 24 13.31 3.39 -19.25
N ALA A 25 12.12 3.34 -19.86
CA ALA A 25 10.85 3.18 -19.15
C ALA A 25 10.25 1.78 -19.26
N ASN A 26 11.08 0.74 -19.19
CA ASN A 26 10.60 -0.63 -19.20
C ASN A 26 11.09 -1.33 -17.92
N ILE A 27 10.19 -2.09 -17.29
CA ILE A 27 10.57 -3.02 -16.24
C ILE A 27 11.43 -4.10 -16.88
N THR A 28 12.51 -4.50 -16.21
CA THR A 28 13.37 -5.60 -16.66
C THR A 28 13.44 -6.66 -15.57
N GLY A 29 13.16 -7.91 -15.95
CA GLY A 29 13.29 -9.09 -15.13
C GLY A 29 14.75 -9.48 -14.92
N ARG A 30 14.98 -10.28 -13.88
CA ARG A 30 16.30 -10.75 -13.48
C ARG A 30 16.96 -11.60 -14.59
N GLY A 31 16.18 -12.43 -15.28
CA GLY A 31 16.63 -13.25 -16.40
C GLY A 31 17.20 -12.40 -17.55
N THR A 32 16.48 -11.35 -17.95
CA THR A 32 16.87 -10.45 -19.04
C THR A 32 18.05 -9.53 -18.67
N ARG A 33 18.19 -9.17 -17.38
CA ARG A 33 19.24 -8.26 -16.91
C ARG A 33 20.61 -8.94 -16.72
N GLY A 34 20.64 -10.24 -16.42
CA GLY A 34 21.88 -10.99 -16.20
C GLY A 34 22.65 -10.62 -14.93
N GLY A 35 22.02 -9.89 -13.98
CA GLY A 35 22.62 -9.43 -12.73
C GLY A 35 21.65 -8.66 -11.82
N PRO A 36 22.02 -8.41 -10.55
CA PRO A 36 21.17 -7.71 -9.58
C PRO A 36 20.99 -6.22 -9.95
N LEU A 37 19.88 -5.63 -9.52
CA LEU A 37 19.55 -4.24 -9.80
C LEU A 37 20.51 -3.25 -9.10
N GLU A 38 21.16 -2.38 -9.86
CA GLU A 38 21.99 -1.29 -9.30
C GLU A 38 21.12 -0.16 -8.74
N LEU A 39 20.86 -0.23 -7.43
CA LEU A 39 20.08 0.79 -6.70
C LEU A 39 20.97 1.93 -6.18
N LEU A 40 20.41 3.14 -6.16
CA LEU A 40 21.02 4.26 -5.44
C LEU A 40 21.01 3.98 -3.93
N LYS A 41 22.02 4.46 -3.20
CA LYS A 41 22.09 4.28 -1.74
C LYS A 41 20.76 4.69 -1.09
N PRO A 42 20.08 3.79 -0.38
CA PRO A 42 18.76 4.07 0.19
C PRO A 42 18.88 5.13 1.29
N PHE A 43 17.90 6.02 1.36
CA PHE A 43 17.79 6.93 2.49
C PHE A 43 17.20 6.16 3.69
N PRO A 44 17.82 6.22 4.89
CA PRO A 44 17.31 5.56 6.09
C PRO A 44 16.07 6.30 6.61
N TYR A 45 14.91 5.99 6.04
CA TYR A 45 13.64 6.67 6.33
C TYR A 45 12.95 6.18 7.61
N GLU A 46 13.41 5.07 8.19
CA GLU A 46 12.87 4.51 9.43
C GLU A 46 13.43 5.24 10.65
N ASP A 47 14.72 5.55 10.64
CA ASP A 47 15.40 6.22 11.76
C ASP A 47 15.40 7.75 11.65
N ARG A 48 15.38 8.29 10.43
CA ARG A 48 15.58 9.72 10.18
C ARG A 48 14.43 10.32 9.36
N PRO A 49 13.83 11.45 9.83
CA PRO A 49 12.83 12.16 9.04
C PRO A 49 13.45 12.83 7.81
N PHE A 50 12.70 12.87 6.72
CA PHE A 50 13.14 13.53 5.49
C PHE A 50 12.90 15.05 5.58
N THR A 51 13.95 15.86 5.47
CA THR A 51 13.85 17.33 5.57
C THR A 51 13.88 18.02 4.20
N LEU A 52 13.54 19.31 4.15
CA LEU A 52 13.66 20.09 2.91
C LEU A 52 15.13 20.25 2.46
N PHE A 53 16.07 20.32 3.40
CA PHE A 53 17.50 20.36 3.08
C PHE A 53 17.95 19.06 2.40
N ASP A 54 17.51 17.91 2.89
CA ASP A 54 17.79 16.61 2.27
C ASP A 54 17.26 16.55 0.82
N SER A 55 16.10 17.16 0.55
CA SER A 55 15.54 17.23 -0.80
C SER A 55 16.35 18.06 -1.80
N PHE A 56 17.23 18.96 -1.37
CA PHE A 56 18.11 19.70 -2.28
C PHE A 56 19.27 18.82 -2.78
N PHE A 57 19.79 17.96 -1.90
CA PHE A 57 20.92 17.08 -2.19
C PHE A 57 20.49 15.72 -2.77
N ASP A 58 19.40 15.13 -2.26
CA ASP A 58 18.84 13.86 -2.71
C ASP A 58 17.64 14.11 -3.65
N ASN A 59 17.90 14.11 -4.95
CA ASN A 59 16.86 14.32 -5.94
C ASN A 59 16.06 13.03 -6.19
N THR A 60 14.86 12.97 -5.61
CA THR A 60 13.90 11.87 -5.72
C THR A 60 13.58 11.48 -7.17
N MET A 61 13.69 12.39 -8.14
CA MET A 61 13.44 12.06 -9.55
C MET A 61 14.37 10.95 -10.05
N TYR A 62 15.65 10.92 -9.63
CA TYR A 62 16.58 9.89 -10.08
C TYR A 62 16.21 8.50 -9.54
N ARG A 63 15.50 8.43 -8.41
CA ARG A 63 15.02 7.18 -7.81
C ARG A 63 13.77 6.67 -8.49
N VAL A 64 12.79 7.57 -8.71
CA VAL A 64 11.49 7.21 -9.34
C VAL A 64 11.64 6.86 -10.82
N CYS A 65 12.63 7.45 -11.49
CA CYS A 65 12.92 7.19 -12.89
C CYS A 65 13.77 5.92 -13.13
N GLN A 66 14.13 5.16 -12.09
CA GLN A 66 14.76 3.85 -12.30
C GLN A 66 13.77 2.88 -12.98
N GLU A 67 14.32 1.95 -13.76
CA GLU A 67 13.58 1.01 -14.62
C GLU A 67 12.52 0.21 -13.82
N ASN A 68 12.91 -0.39 -12.70
CA ASN A 68 12.00 -1.18 -11.85
C ASN A 68 11.38 -0.39 -10.69
N ALA A 69 11.52 0.93 -10.62
CA ALA A 69 10.89 1.73 -9.57
C ALA A 69 9.39 1.91 -9.85
N LYS A 70 8.60 0.85 -9.68
CA LYS A 70 7.16 0.83 -9.98
C LYS A 70 6.38 0.16 -8.84
N ILE A 71 5.09 0.51 -8.75
CA ILE A 71 4.15 -0.12 -7.82
C ILE A 71 3.27 -1.04 -8.63
N ILE A 72 3.38 -2.33 -8.34
CA ILE A 72 2.58 -3.38 -8.92
C ILE A 72 1.62 -3.88 -7.83
N VAL A 73 0.34 -4.01 -8.18
CA VAL A 73 -0.67 -4.55 -7.27
C VAL A 73 -1.21 -5.83 -7.88
N VAL A 74 -1.15 -6.91 -7.10
CA VAL A 74 -1.79 -8.18 -7.44
C VAL A 74 -3.17 -8.22 -6.80
N GLU A 75 -4.18 -8.35 -7.64
CA GLU A 75 -5.60 -8.41 -7.29
C GLU A 75 -6.20 -9.75 -7.70
N GLY A 76 -7.32 -10.09 -7.06
CA GLY A 76 -8.08 -11.29 -7.40
C GLY A 76 -8.98 -11.80 -6.27
N PRO A 77 -9.77 -12.85 -6.53
CA PRO A 77 -10.70 -13.44 -5.57
C PRO A 77 -10.00 -14.06 -4.37
N ILE A 78 -10.82 -14.40 -3.37
CA ILE A 78 -10.36 -15.20 -2.23
C ILE A 78 -9.90 -16.56 -2.80
N ALA A 79 -8.97 -17.19 -2.11
CA ALA A 79 -8.45 -18.51 -2.47
C ALA A 79 -7.66 -18.66 -3.79
N CYS A 80 -7.26 -17.56 -4.43
CA CYS A 80 -6.49 -17.57 -5.67
C CYS A 80 -5.00 -18.00 -5.55
N GLY A 81 -4.41 -17.98 -4.35
CA GLY A 81 -2.97 -18.23 -4.17
C GLY A 81 -2.07 -17.02 -4.46
N LYS A 82 -2.63 -15.81 -4.38
CA LYS A 82 -1.95 -14.53 -4.67
C LYS A 82 -0.63 -14.35 -3.92
N SER A 83 -0.52 -14.85 -2.70
CA SER A 83 0.67 -14.63 -1.87
C SER A 83 1.89 -15.37 -2.39
N ALA A 84 1.71 -16.58 -2.90
CA ALA A 84 2.78 -17.31 -3.56
C ALA A 84 3.17 -16.60 -4.88
N PHE A 85 2.16 -16.29 -5.71
CA PHE A 85 2.37 -15.58 -6.97
C PHE A 85 3.11 -14.24 -6.80
N ALA A 86 2.71 -13.43 -5.82
CA ALA A 86 3.30 -12.12 -5.59
C ALA A 86 4.72 -12.19 -5.00
N GLN A 87 5.04 -13.26 -4.25
CA GLN A 87 6.41 -13.55 -3.79
C GLN A 87 7.31 -13.93 -4.97
N GLU A 88 6.88 -14.88 -5.80
CA GLU A 88 7.63 -15.31 -6.99
C GLU A 88 7.86 -14.15 -7.96
N LEU A 89 6.83 -13.32 -8.20
CA LEU A 89 6.95 -12.14 -9.04
C LEU A 89 7.94 -11.11 -8.47
N ALA A 90 7.99 -10.97 -7.14
CA ALA A 90 8.91 -10.04 -6.49
C ALA A 90 10.37 -10.50 -6.62
N GLU A 91 10.61 -11.81 -6.50
CA GLU A 91 11.93 -12.41 -6.69
C GLU A 91 12.42 -12.29 -8.14
N GLN A 92 11.53 -12.46 -9.13
CA GLN A 92 11.88 -12.34 -10.55
C GLN A 92 12.18 -10.90 -10.98
N LEU A 93 11.53 -9.90 -10.36
CA LEU A 93 11.68 -8.48 -10.70
C LEU A 93 12.66 -7.72 -9.79
N ASP A 94 13.27 -8.39 -8.80
CA ASP A 94 14.09 -7.79 -7.72
C ASP A 94 13.35 -6.67 -6.96
N MET A 95 12.03 -6.83 -6.77
CA MET A 95 11.17 -5.86 -6.08
C MET A 95 10.89 -6.28 -4.64
N LYS A 96 10.53 -5.32 -3.78
CA LYS A 96 10.12 -5.63 -2.42
C LYS A 96 8.69 -6.17 -2.40
N TYR A 97 8.52 -7.39 -1.92
CA TYR A 97 7.22 -7.95 -1.59
C TYR A 97 6.70 -7.39 -0.27
N ILE A 98 5.45 -6.92 -0.26
CA ILE A 98 4.73 -6.54 0.95
C ILE A 98 3.45 -7.40 1.04
N PRO A 99 3.33 -8.27 2.07
CA PRO A 99 2.21 -9.22 2.19
C PRO A 99 0.91 -8.51 2.53
N GLN A 100 -0.25 -9.14 2.29
CA GLN A 100 -1.55 -8.60 2.66
C GLN A 100 -1.62 -8.31 4.17
N PRO A 101 -2.13 -7.14 4.61
CA PRO A 101 -2.25 -6.84 6.02
C PRO A 101 -3.37 -7.66 6.64
N THR A 102 -3.13 -8.08 7.88
CA THR A 102 -4.08 -8.86 8.68
C THR A 102 -4.50 -8.05 9.90
N MET A 103 -5.59 -8.45 10.57
CA MET A 103 -5.98 -7.78 11.82
C MET A 103 -4.94 -7.95 12.93
N ASP A 104 -4.03 -8.91 12.80
CA ASP A 104 -2.92 -9.09 13.71
C ASP A 104 -2.02 -7.83 13.72
N ASP A 105 -1.86 -7.15 12.59
CA ASP A 105 -1.11 -5.89 12.48
C ASP A 105 -1.75 -4.72 13.28
N TYR A 106 -3.04 -4.84 13.59
CA TYR A 106 -3.78 -3.85 14.37
C TYR A 106 -3.77 -4.17 15.88
N TYR A 107 -3.95 -5.45 16.23
CA TYR A 107 -4.09 -5.86 17.63
C TYR A 107 -2.76 -6.20 18.30
N ILE A 108 -1.74 -6.61 17.54
CA ILE A 108 -0.41 -6.90 18.06
C ILE A 108 0.37 -5.59 18.06
N LEU A 109 0.78 -5.14 19.24
CA LEU A 109 1.65 -3.98 19.36
C LEU A 109 3.05 -4.32 18.84
N TYR A 110 3.87 -3.29 18.58
CA TYR A 110 5.30 -3.44 18.28
C TYR A 110 6.05 -4.27 19.33
N SER A 111 5.53 -4.30 20.56
CA SER A 111 6.03 -5.09 21.68
C SER A 111 5.79 -6.60 21.57
N GLY A 112 5.02 -7.05 20.59
CA GLY A 112 4.49 -8.42 20.52
C GLY A 112 3.33 -8.69 21.49
N TYR A 113 2.82 -7.66 22.17
CA TYR A 113 1.69 -7.82 23.08
C TYR A 113 0.36 -7.84 22.32
N ASP A 114 -0.42 -8.90 22.50
CA ASP A 114 -1.73 -9.06 21.86
C ASP A 114 -2.84 -8.45 22.72
N LEU A 115 -3.50 -7.42 22.18
CA LEU A 115 -4.63 -6.75 22.83
C LEU A 115 -5.86 -7.65 23.00
N ARG A 116 -5.99 -8.71 22.21
CA ARG A 116 -7.14 -9.63 22.26
C ARG A 116 -7.25 -10.39 23.58
N GLN A 117 -6.15 -10.51 24.33
CA GLN A 117 -6.14 -11.14 25.66
C GLN A 117 -7.06 -10.42 26.66
N HIS A 118 -7.34 -9.13 26.43
CA HIS A 118 -8.21 -8.31 27.28
C HIS A 118 -9.67 -8.25 26.82
N ASP A 119 -10.07 -9.06 25.83
CA ASP A 119 -11.43 -9.05 25.28
C ASP A 119 -12.50 -9.32 26.35
N ASP A 120 -12.18 -10.11 27.37
CA ASP A 120 -13.11 -10.44 28.45
C ASP A 120 -13.42 -9.24 29.36
N GLU A 121 -12.45 -8.32 29.52
CA GLU A 121 -12.62 -7.07 30.28
C GLU A 121 -13.40 -6.00 29.49
N LEU A 122 -13.53 -6.18 28.17
CA LEU A 122 -14.18 -5.22 27.28
C LEU A 122 -15.69 -5.52 27.17
N PRO A 123 -16.53 -4.46 27.07
CA PRO A 123 -17.95 -4.65 26.80
C PRO A 123 -18.09 -5.32 25.43
N SER A 124 -19.12 -6.14 25.23
CA SER A 124 -19.33 -6.94 24.02
C SER A 124 -19.21 -6.16 22.70
N ILE A 125 -19.53 -4.86 22.75
CA ILE A 125 -19.44 -3.93 21.63
C ILE A 125 -17.97 -3.64 21.23
N VAL A 126 -17.03 -3.46 22.17
CA VAL A 126 -15.63 -3.06 21.83
C VAL A 126 -14.67 -4.24 21.71
N ARG A 127 -15.16 -5.48 21.89
CA ARG A 127 -14.31 -6.68 21.77
C ARG A 127 -13.69 -6.78 20.40
N SER A 128 -12.51 -7.39 20.33
CA SER A 128 -11.83 -7.61 19.07
C SER A 128 -12.72 -8.35 18.08
N PHE A 129 -12.64 -7.94 16.83
CA PHE A 129 -13.33 -8.56 15.72
C PHE A 129 -12.32 -8.81 14.59
N ASP A 130 -12.21 -10.09 14.21
CA ASP A 130 -11.25 -10.59 13.24
C ASP A 130 -11.96 -11.17 12.02
N HIS A 131 -11.21 -11.51 10.97
CA HIS A 131 -11.74 -12.17 9.79
C HIS A 131 -12.45 -13.48 10.14
N ARG A 132 -11.92 -14.25 11.11
CA ARG A 132 -12.54 -15.49 11.59
C ARG A 132 -13.93 -15.23 12.17
N LYS A 133 -14.06 -14.20 13.00
CA LYS A 133 -15.32 -13.79 13.63
C LYS A 133 -16.30 -13.24 12.59
N PHE A 134 -15.80 -12.51 11.59
CA PHE A 134 -16.59 -12.03 10.45
C PHE A 134 -17.18 -13.18 9.64
N CYS A 135 -16.40 -14.22 9.35
CA CYS A 135 -16.89 -15.38 8.60
C CYS A 135 -18.01 -16.12 9.35
N VAL A 136 -17.92 -16.24 10.68
CA VAL A 136 -18.94 -16.91 11.50
C VAL A 136 -20.21 -16.07 11.65
N ASN A 137 -20.09 -14.75 11.84
CA ASN A 137 -21.24 -13.86 12.02
C ASN A 137 -21.05 -12.53 11.27
N PRO A 138 -21.40 -12.48 9.96
CA PRO A 138 -21.22 -11.28 9.15
C PRO A 138 -22.21 -10.16 9.50
N THR A 139 -23.36 -10.49 10.09
CA THR A 139 -24.42 -9.53 10.44
C THR A 139 -24.16 -8.76 11.75
N ASP A 140 -23.10 -9.09 12.47
CA ASP A 140 -22.70 -8.37 13.68
C ASP A 140 -22.37 -6.89 13.31
N PRO A 141 -22.88 -5.88 14.05
CA PRO A 141 -22.53 -4.48 13.85
C PRO A 141 -21.01 -4.19 13.82
N LYS A 142 -20.20 -5.03 14.49
CA LYS A 142 -18.73 -4.93 14.45
C LYS A 142 -18.11 -5.21 13.09
N SER A 143 -18.86 -5.87 12.19
CA SER A 143 -18.41 -6.10 10.81
C SER A 143 -18.07 -4.79 10.10
N CYS A 144 -18.87 -3.73 10.30
CA CYS A 144 -18.61 -2.41 9.73
C CYS A 144 -17.26 -1.84 10.19
N ILE A 145 -16.98 -1.90 11.50
CA ILE A 145 -15.71 -1.44 12.09
C ILE A 145 -14.54 -2.26 11.59
N TYR A 146 -14.70 -3.58 11.49
CA TYR A 146 -13.69 -4.47 10.93
C TYR A 146 -13.35 -4.07 9.48
N GLN A 147 -14.35 -3.80 8.65
CA GLN A 147 -14.11 -3.36 7.28
C GLN A 147 -13.35 -2.02 7.26
N ILE A 148 -13.75 -1.05 8.08
CA ILE A 148 -13.07 0.27 8.19
C ILE A 148 -11.62 0.13 8.65
N ASN A 149 -11.37 -0.68 9.69
CA ASN A 149 -10.02 -0.93 10.18
C ASN A 149 -9.15 -1.62 9.12
N MET A 150 -9.70 -2.59 8.38
CA MET A 150 -9.01 -3.26 7.28
C MET A 150 -8.69 -2.27 6.14
N MET A 151 -9.60 -1.36 5.84
CA MET A 151 -9.35 -0.27 4.89
C MET A 151 -8.18 0.61 5.35
N PHE A 152 -8.12 0.97 6.64
CA PHE A 152 -7.02 1.79 7.17
C PHE A 152 -5.68 1.06 7.15
N LEU A 153 -5.63 -0.22 7.51
CA LEU A 153 -4.40 -1.00 7.44
C LEU A 153 -3.83 -1.03 6.02
N ARG A 154 -4.68 -1.29 5.02
CA ARG A 154 -4.30 -1.26 3.60
C ARG A 154 -3.85 0.12 3.14
N PHE A 155 -4.50 1.17 3.63
CA PHE A 155 -4.09 2.54 3.33
C PHE A 155 -2.69 2.83 3.86
N PHE A 156 -2.41 2.51 5.13
CA PHE A 156 -1.09 2.75 5.71
C PHE A 156 -0.01 1.90 5.04
N GLN A 157 -0.32 0.65 4.71
CA GLN A 157 0.58 -0.18 3.92
C GLN A 157 0.90 0.43 2.54
N TYR A 158 -0.10 1.01 1.87
CA TYR A 158 0.11 1.68 0.59
C TYR A 158 0.97 2.95 0.72
N VAL A 159 0.78 3.71 1.80
CA VAL A 159 1.65 4.86 2.13
C VAL A 159 3.08 4.41 2.38
N ASP A 160 3.26 3.27 3.06
CA ASP A 160 4.57 2.70 3.36
C ASP A 160 5.27 2.19 2.09
N ALA A 161 4.51 1.56 1.18
CA ALA A 161 5.00 1.19 -0.15
C ALA A 161 5.46 2.41 -0.96
N LEU A 162 4.66 3.48 -0.99
CA LEU A 162 5.03 4.73 -1.66
C LEU A 162 6.28 5.36 -1.02
N ALA A 163 6.34 5.41 0.31
CA ALA A 163 7.50 5.95 1.02
C ALA A 163 8.77 5.12 0.74
N HIS A 164 8.65 3.79 0.72
CA HIS A 164 9.75 2.89 0.40
C HIS A 164 10.28 3.15 -1.01
N LEU A 165 9.39 3.20 -2.01
CA LEU A 165 9.76 3.46 -3.40
C LEU A 165 10.45 4.82 -3.58
N LEU A 166 9.96 5.88 -2.92
CA LEU A 166 10.55 7.22 -3.04
C LEU A 166 11.90 7.35 -2.32
N ASN A 167 12.12 6.58 -1.26
CA ASN A 167 13.36 6.65 -0.47
C ASN A 167 14.46 5.71 -0.98
N THR A 168 14.10 4.55 -1.51
CA THR A 168 15.05 3.54 -1.97
C THR A 168 15.23 3.54 -3.48
N GLY A 169 14.17 3.83 -4.25
CA GLY A 169 14.12 3.58 -5.70
C GLY A 169 13.78 2.13 -6.06
N GLN A 170 13.56 1.26 -5.06
CA GLN A 170 13.15 -0.12 -5.31
C GLN A 170 11.64 -0.18 -5.62
N GLY A 171 11.28 -1.01 -6.59
CA GLY A 171 9.88 -1.34 -6.88
C GLY A 171 9.22 -2.10 -5.74
N VAL A 172 7.89 -2.02 -5.66
CA VAL A 172 7.11 -2.67 -4.60
C VAL A 172 5.95 -3.44 -5.23
N ILE A 173 5.79 -4.68 -4.78
CA ILE A 173 4.66 -5.55 -5.11
C ILE A 173 3.77 -5.67 -3.89
N LEU A 174 2.50 -5.35 -4.08
CA LEU A 174 1.47 -5.36 -3.04
C LEU A 174 0.39 -6.38 -3.35
N GLU A 175 -0.05 -7.09 -2.32
CA GLU A 175 -1.28 -7.86 -2.38
C GLU A 175 -2.47 -7.00 -2.00
N ARG A 176 -3.39 -6.79 -2.94
CA ARG A 176 -4.62 -5.99 -2.76
C ARG A 176 -4.38 -4.54 -2.33
N SER A 177 -4.78 -3.60 -3.17
CA SER A 177 -4.66 -2.17 -2.86
C SER A 177 -5.80 -1.64 -1.98
N PHE A 178 -5.53 -0.50 -1.34
CA PHE A 178 -6.55 0.33 -0.70
C PHE A 178 -7.68 0.73 -1.66
N TYR A 179 -7.36 0.96 -2.93
CA TYR A 179 -8.34 1.38 -3.94
C TYR A 179 -9.41 0.32 -4.21
N THR A 180 -9.05 -0.96 -4.13
CA THR A 180 -10.00 -2.08 -4.25
C THR A 180 -10.98 -2.11 -3.08
N TYR A 181 -10.51 -1.78 -1.88
CA TYR A 181 -11.36 -1.68 -0.69
C TYR A 181 -12.26 -0.45 -0.70
N ALA A 182 -11.76 0.68 -1.22
CA ALA A 182 -12.58 1.87 -1.41
C ALA A 182 -13.73 1.61 -2.39
N ALA A 183 -13.49 0.85 -3.47
CA ALA A 183 -14.53 0.40 -4.38
C ALA A 183 -15.54 -0.54 -3.70
N TYR A 184 -15.06 -1.47 -2.86
CA TYR A 184 -15.94 -2.36 -2.09
C TYR A 184 -16.89 -1.62 -1.14
N MET A 185 -16.44 -0.50 -0.55
CA MET A 185 -17.26 0.31 0.35
C MET A 185 -18.07 1.40 -0.34
N ASP A 186 -17.98 1.51 -1.68
CA ASP A 186 -18.43 2.68 -2.45
C ASP A 186 -18.00 4.01 -1.82
N ALA A 187 -16.81 4.00 -1.21
CA ALA A 187 -16.29 5.14 -0.49
C ALA A 187 -15.54 6.02 -1.48
N ASN A 188 -16.17 7.12 -1.89
CA ASN A 188 -15.50 8.24 -2.57
C ASN A 188 -14.60 8.98 -1.57
N LEU A 189 -13.50 8.34 -1.19
CA LEU A 189 -12.51 8.94 -0.31
C LEU A 189 -11.81 10.05 -1.08
N TYR A 190 -12.04 11.30 -0.66
CA TYR A 190 -11.24 12.46 -1.10
C TYR A 190 -9.74 12.20 -0.98
N ALA A 191 -9.32 11.39 0.00
CA ALA A 191 -7.95 10.92 0.17
C ALA A 191 -7.39 10.26 -1.10
N SER A 192 -8.19 9.50 -1.85
CA SER A 192 -7.79 8.80 -3.07
C SER A 192 -7.25 9.71 -4.18
N THR A 193 -7.57 11.01 -4.12
CA THR A 193 -7.11 12.03 -5.09
C THR A 193 -5.68 12.52 -4.83
N PHE A 194 -5.20 12.42 -3.58
CA PHE A 194 -3.88 12.91 -3.18
C PHE A 194 -2.77 11.84 -3.33
N PHE A 195 -3.14 10.56 -3.31
CA PHE A 195 -2.18 9.46 -3.44
C PHE A 195 -1.97 9.07 -4.89
N LYS A 196 -0.73 8.70 -5.23
CA LYS A 196 -0.41 8.19 -6.57
C LYS A 196 -1.04 6.82 -6.75
N LYS A 197 -1.72 6.61 -7.87
CA LYS A 197 -2.31 5.31 -8.24
C LYS A 197 -1.22 4.29 -8.61
N PRO A 198 -1.49 2.98 -8.49
CA PRO A 198 -0.52 1.95 -8.89
C PRO A 198 -0.16 2.08 -10.38
N HIS A 199 1.02 1.62 -10.76
CA HIS A 199 1.46 1.67 -12.15
C HIS A 199 0.84 0.52 -12.95
N LEU A 200 0.83 -0.66 -12.35
CA LEU A 200 0.32 -1.89 -12.92
C LEU A 200 -0.60 -2.58 -11.92
N ILE A 201 -1.76 -3.03 -12.39
CA ILE A 201 -2.68 -3.89 -11.66
C ILE A 201 -2.74 -5.22 -12.40
N ILE A 202 -2.39 -6.30 -11.73
CA ILE A 202 -2.50 -7.66 -12.24
C ILE A 202 -3.72 -8.28 -11.58
N TYR A 203 -4.76 -8.55 -12.37
CA TYR A 203 -5.97 -9.19 -11.88
C TYR A 203 -5.97 -10.66 -12.29
N LEU A 204 -5.98 -11.54 -11.28
CA LEU A 204 -6.10 -12.98 -11.46
C LEU A 204 -7.59 -13.34 -11.43
N ASP A 205 -8.15 -13.66 -12.59
CA ASP A 205 -9.55 -14.04 -12.74
C ASP A 205 -9.73 -15.53 -12.45
N ILE A 206 -10.72 -15.86 -11.63
CA ILE A 206 -11.08 -17.25 -11.30
C ILE A 206 -12.60 -17.31 -11.21
N PRO A 207 -13.25 -18.28 -11.85
CA PRO A 207 -14.69 -18.45 -11.74
C PRO A 207 -15.09 -18.85 -10.31
N ILE A 208 -16.23 -18.34 -9.84
CA ILE A 208 -16.72 -18.54 -8.46
C ILE A 208 -16.81 -20.02 -8.04
N PRO A 209 -17.27 -20.97 -8.89
CA PRO A 209 -17.30 -22.38 -8.52
C PRO A 209 -15.91 -22.91 -8.11
N VAL A 210 -14.88 -22.56 -8.88
CA VAL A 210 -13.49 -22.96 -8.58
C VAL A 210 -13.00 -22.28 -7.30
N VAL A 211 -13.40 -21.03 -7.03
CA VAL A 211 -13.09 -20.34 -5.77
C VAL A 211 -13.69 -21.11 -4.58
N GLN A 212 -14.94 -21.55 -4.68
CA GLN A 212 -15.61 -22.31 -3.62
C GLN A 212 -14.94 -23.66 -3.39
N GLU A 213 -14.59 -24.39 -4.46
CA GLU A 213 -13.85 -25.64 -4.36
C GLU A 213 -12.51 -25.44 -3.64
N ARG A 214 -11.75 -24.40 -4.01
CA ARG A 214 -10.47 -24.08 -3.36
C ARG A 214 -10.63 -23.67 -1.89
N ILE A 215 -11.72 -22.98 -1.54
CA ILE A 215 -12.05 -22.68 -0.13
C ILE A 215 -12.32 -23.98 0.64
N CYS A 216 -13.07 -24.90 0.04
CA CYS A 216 -13.32 -26.23 0.62
C CYS A 216 -12.01 -27.01 0.82
N THR A 217 -11.13 -27.04 -0.18
CA THR A 217 -9.83 -27.75 -0.11
C THR A 217 -8.91 -27.20 0.98
N ARG A 218 -8.93 -25.88 1.24
CA ARG A 218 -8.11 -25.24 2.29
C ARG A 218 -8.46 -25.69 3.70
N ASN A 219 -9.67 -26.24 3.88
CA ASN A 219 -10.12 -26.86 5.12
C ASN A 219 -10.03 -25.97 6.38
N TYR A 220 -10.26 -24.67 6.20
CA TYR A 220 -10.42 -23.76 7.33
C TYR A 220 -11.85 -23.86 7.88
N SER A 221 -11.97 -24.24 9.16
CA SER A 221 -13.24 -24.47 9.84
C SER A 221 -14.20 -23.27 9.80
N TYR A 222 -13.66 -22.06 9.76
CA TYR A 222 -14.43 -20.82 9.71
C TYR A 222 -14.78 -20.35 8.29
N GLU A 223 -14.20 -20.91 7.22
CA GLU A 223 -14.49 -20.48 5.83
C GLU A 223 -15.48 -21.42 5.13
N GLN A 224 -15.38 -22.74 5.35
CA GLN A 224 -16.16 -23.76 4.61
C GLN A 224 -17.68 -23.61 4.73
N ASN A 225 -18.18 -23.34 5.94
CA ASN A 225 -19.61 -23.21 6.21
C ASN A 225 -19.97 -21.78 6.64
N SER A 226 -19.21 -20.80 6.15
CA SER A 226 -19.37 -19.43 6.60
C SER A 226 -20.63 -18.79 5.98
N PRO A 227 -21.53 -18.19 6.79
CA PRO A 227 -22.63 -17.38 6.26
C PRO A 227 -22.15 -16.12 5.51
N ALA A 228 -20.87 -15.78 5.61
CA ALA A 228 -20.28 -14.63 4.91
C ALA A 228 -19.87 -14.94 3.46
N LEU A 229 -19.41 -16.16 3.14
CA LEU A 229 -18.88 -16.52 1.83
C LEU A 229 -19.94 -17.23 0.97
N THR A 230 -21.13 -16.65 0.87
CA THR A 230 -22.18 -17.19 0.00
C THR A 230 -21.83 -16.96 -1.48
N PRO A 231 -22.30 -17.80 -2.41
CA PRO A 231 -22.07 -17.59 -3.84
C PRO A 231 -22.56 -16.22 -4.32
N GLU A 232 -23.69 -15.73 -3.79
CA GLU A 232 -24.22 -14.41 -4.13
C GLU A 232 -23.28 -13.29 -3.68
N TYR A 233 -22.71 -13.41 -2.47
CA TYR A 233 -21.73 -12.46 -1.98
C TYR A 233 -20.47 -12.45 -2.86
N LEU A 234 -19.92 -13.62 -3.20
CA LEU A 234 -18.76 -13.73 -4.09
C LEU A 234 -19.04 -13.13 -5.48
N GLN A 235 -20.25 -13.33 -6.02
CA GLN A 235 -20.66 -12.74 -7.29
C GLN A 235 -20.75 -11.21 -7.20
N SER A 236 -21.33 -10.68 -6.13
CA SER A 236 -21.40 -9.23 -5.91
C SER A 236 -20.00 -8.60 -5.81
N LEU A 237 -19.07 -9.28 -5.13
CA LEU A 237 -17.67 -8.84 -5.04
C LEU A 237 -17.00 -8.78 -6.41
N GLU A 238 -17.17 -9.83 -7.21
CA GLU A 238 -16.63 -9.90 -8.56
C GLU A 238 -17.18 -8.77 -9.44
N ASN A 239 -18.50 -8.51 -9.34
CA ASN A 239 -19.16 -7.43 -10.07
C ASN A 239 -18.57 -6.06 -9.70
N ILE A 240 -18.39 -5.76 -8.41
CA ILE A 240 -17.78 -4.50 -7.95
C ILE A 240 -16.35 -4.37 -8.50
N TRP A 241 -15.57 -5.45 -8.49
CA TRP A 241 -14.20 -5.40 -9.01
C TRP A 241 -14.17 -5.15 -10.51
N LYS A 242 -14.94 -5.90 -11.31
CA LYS A 242 -14.93 -5.79 -12.77
C LYS A 242 -15.58 -4.50 -13.26
N LEU A 243 -16.75 -4.14 -12.71
CA LEU A 243 -17.55 -3.02 -13.20
C LEU A 243 -17.07 -1.65 -12.70
N ASP A 244 -16.65 -1.57 -11.43
CA ASP A 244 -16.27 -0.29 -10.82
C ASP A 244 -14.74 -0.13 -10.74
N TYR A 245 -14.06 -1.06 -10.08
CA TYR A 245 -12.64 -0.89 -9.79
C TYR A 245 -11.76 -0.94 -11.04
N LEU A 246 -11.85 -2.01 -11.83
CA LEU A 246 -11.02 -2.19 -13.03
C LEU A 246 -11.36 -1.11 -14.06
N LYS A 247 -12.64 -0.89 -14.35
CA LYS A 247 -13.11 0.13 -15.30
C LYS A 247 -12.59 1.54 -14.97
N ASN A 248 -12.60 1.94 -13.69
CA ASN A 248 -12.09 3.23 -13.26
C ASN A 248 -10.55 3.31 -13.21
N SER A 249 -9.88 2.16 -13.13
CA SER A 249 -8.42 2.08 -13.05
C SER A 249 -7.76 2.09 -14.43
N ILE A 250 -8.41 1.58 -15.49
CA ILE A 250 -7.89 1.54 -16.87
C ILE A 250 -7.42 2.93 -17.37
N ARG A 251 -8.12 3.99 -16.97
CA ARG A 251 -7.79 5.37 -17.39
C ARG A 251 -6.44 5.86 -16.86
N ARG A 252 -6.02 5.37 -15.69
CA ARG A 252 -4.89 5.94 -14.92
C ARG A 252 -3.74 4.97 -14.67
N SER A 253 -3.99 3.66 -14.80
CA SER A 253 -3.06 2.56 -14.52
C SER A 253 -3.11 1.54 -15.66
N GLU A 254 -2.02 0.82 -15.90
CA GLU A 254 -2.05 -0.35 -16.79
C GLU A 254 -2.66 -1.54 -16.06
N ILE A 255 -3.44 -2.35 -16.77
CA ILE A 255 -4.12 -3.52 -16.21
C ILE A 255 -3.79 -4.74 -17.06
N LEU A 256 -3.38 -5.82 -16.41
CA LEU A 256 -3.26 -7.15 -17.02
C LEU A 256 -4.27 -8.07 -16.34
N VAL A 257 -5.01 -8.83 -17.14
CA VAL A 257 -6.01 -9.79 -16.66
C VAL A 257 -5.60 -11.17 -17.14
N TYR A 258 -5.47 -12.10 -16.20
CA TYR A 258 -5.08 -13.48 -16.48
C TYR A 258 -6.12 -14.43 -15.92
N ASP A 259 -6.48 -15.46 -16.69
CA ASP A 259 -7.22 -16.61 -16.16
C ASP A 259 -6.29 -17.44 -15.28
N TRP A 260 -6.65 -17.61 -14.01
CA TRP A 260 -5.85 -18.30 -12.99
C TRP A 260 -6.56 -19.57 -12.46
N SER A 261 -7.45 -20.14 -13.28
CA SER A 261 -8.24 -21.32 -12.95
C SER A 261 -7.39 -22.58 -12.70
N ASP A 262 -6.33 -22.79 -13.47
CA ASP A 262 -5.43 -23.95 -13.35
C ASP A 262 -4.07 -23.61 -12.70
N GLY A 263 -3.89 -22.34 -12.32
CA GLY A 263 -2.56 -21.77 -12.05
C GLY A 263 -1.85 -21.41 -13.34
N GLY A 264 -0.88 -20.49 -13.25
CA GLY A 264 -0.14 -20.03 -14.41
C GLY A 264 1.34 -19.88 -14.11
N ASP A 265 2.12 -19.76 -15.18
CA ASP A 265 3.55 -19.50 -15.09
C ASP A 265 3.81 -18.01 -14.89
N VAL A 266 4.60 -17.68 -13.86
CA VAL A 266 4.97 -16.31 -13.53
C VAL A 266 5.91 -15.73 -14.59
N GLU A 267 6.73 -16.56 -15.26
CA GLU A 267 7.69 -16.11 -16.26
C GLU A 267 6.98 -15.45 -17.46
N LEU A 268 5.88 -16.04 -17.92
CA LEU A 268 5.06 -15.48 -19.01
C LEU A 268 4.51 -14.09 -18.67
N ILE A 269 4.10 -13.90 -17.40
CA ILE A 269 3.60 -12.60 -16.93
C ILE A 269 4.73 -11.58 -16.84
N VAL A 270 5.92 -11.99 -16.42
CA VAL A 270 7.11 -11.13 -16.42
C VAL A 270 7.41 -10.66 -17.83
N ASP A 271 7.43 -11.55 -18.83
CA ASP A 271 7.65 -11.20 -20.24
C ASP A 271 6.63 -10.19 -20.76
N ASP A 272 5.36 -10.33 -20.38
CA ASP A 272 4.32 -9.37 -20.74
C ASP A 272 4.51 -8.02 -20.04
N ILE A 273 4.95 -8.02 -18.79
CA ILE A 273 5.29 -6.79 -18.04
C ILE A 273 6.45 -6.05 -18.70
N GLU A 274 7.47 -6.77 -19.20
CA GLU A 274 8.62 -6.15 -19.89
C GLU A 274 8.22 -5.46 -21.20
N LYS A 275 7.19 -5.97 -21.89
CA LYS A 275 6.67 -5.37 -23.13
C LYS A 275 5.88 -4.08 -22.87
N LEU A 276 5.40 -3.87 -21.65
CA LEU A 276 4.62 -2.68 -21.30
C LEU A 276 5.49 -1.42 -21.22
N ASN A 277 4.95 -0.31 -21.72
CA ASN A 277 5.62 0.98 -21.68
C ASN A 277 5.13 1.83 -20.50
N PHE A 278 6.00 2.01 -19.49
CA PHE A 278 5.73 2.81 -18.30
C PHE A 278 6.28 4.23 -18.38
N SER A 279 6.41 4.78 -19.60
CA SER A 279 6.78 6.17 -19.82
C SER A 279 5.83 7.12 -19.09
N LEU A 280 6.39 8.02 -18.30
CA LEU A 280 5.66 9.10 -17.62
C LEU A 280 5.22 10.19 -18.59
N PHE A 281 5.89 10.32 -19.74
CA PHE A 281 5.64 11.36 -20.75
C PHE A 281 4.82 10.79 -21.92
N ARG A 282 3.65 10.23 -21.61
CA ARG A 282 2.67 9.83 -22.61
C ARG A 282 1.69 10.98 -22.87
N ARG A 283 1.14 11.05 -24.09
CA ARG A 283 0.05 11.99 -24.42
C ARG A 283 -1.29 11.56 -23.82
N ASP A 284 -1.37 10.33 -23.33
CA ASP A 284 -2.57 9.73 -22.76
C ASP A 284 -2.76 10.13 -21.29
N GLU A 285 -3.99 9.99 -20.76
CA GLU A 285 -4.32 10.27 -19.35
C GLU A 285 -3.64 9.32 -18.34
N LYS A 286 -2.93 8.29 -18.84
CA LYS A 286 -2.21 7.31 -18.01
C LYS A 286 -1.07 7.96 -17.25
N PHE A 287 -0.92 7.58 -15.98
CA PHE A 287 0.14 8.06 -15.09
C PHE A 287 0.19 9.58 -14.87
N ILE A 288 -0.88 10.33 -15.16
CA ILE A 288 -0.94 11.78 -14.94
C ILE A 288 -0.59 12.17 -13.50
N HIS A 289 -0.98 11.33 -12.52
CA HIS A 289 -0.68 11.54 -11.11
C HIS A 289 0.83 11.51 -10.83
N TRP A 290 1.60 10.73 -11.59
CA TRP A 290 3.04 10.57 -11.43
C TRP A 290 3.85 11.69 -12.11
N GLN A 291 3.21 12.58 -12.86
CA GLN A 291 3.86 13.74 -13.47
C GLN A 291 4.02 14.86 -12.44
N LEU A 292 5.16 14.89 -11.74
CA LEU A 292 5.51 15.95 -10.80
C LEU A 292 6.84 16.61 -11.17
N ASN A 293 6.91 17.91 -10.91
CA ASN A 293 8.14 18.69 -11.02
C ASN A 293 9.14 18.26 -9.94
N ARG A 294 10.44 18.52 -10.13
CA ARG A 294 11.50 18.21 -9.16
C ARG A 294 11.17 18.60 -7.72
N ARG A 295 10.68 19.83 -7.51
CA ARG A 295 10.27 20.31 -6.18
C ARG A 295 9.06 19.55 -5.64
N GLY A 296 8.09 19.26 -6.50
CA GLY A 296 6.89 18.49 -6.14
C GLY A 296 7.23 17.11 -5.61
N TRP A 297 8.21 16.43 -6.20
CA TRP A 297 8.72 15.16 -5.71
C TRP A 297 9.34 15.24 -4.31
N GLY A 298 10.11 16.30 -4.04
CA GLY A 298 10.68 16.56 -2.71
C GLY A 298 9.61 16.76 -1.64
N TYR A 299 8.61 17.59 -1.93
CA TYR A 299 7.48 17.81 -1.02
C TYR A 299 6.65 16.54 -0.81
N TYR A 300 6.36 15.80 -1.87
CA TYR A 300 5.56 14.59 -1.81
C TYR A 300 6.24 13.49 -0.97
N ARG A 301 7.55 13.29 -1.17
CA ARG A 301 8.36 12.35 -0.38
C ARG A 301 8.39 12.72 1.10
N ARG A 302 8.57 14.01 1.42
CA ARG A 302 8.51 14.51 2.79
C ARG A 302 7.14 14.26 3.43
N TRP A 303 6.08 14.55 2.68
CA TRP A 303 4.70 14.40 3.14
C TRP A 303 4.37 12.94 3.47
N LEU A 304 4.79 11.99 2.64
CA LEU A 304 4.58 10.56 2.90
C LEU A 304 5.43 10.04 4.06
N THR A 305 6.74 10.38 4.07
CA THR A 305 7.68 9.85 5.07
C THR A 305 7.36 10.38 6.47
N ASN A 306 7.10 11.68 6.60
CA ASN A 306 6.88 12.31 7.91
C ASN A 306 5.39 12.41 8.29
N GLY A 307 4.47 12.20 7.35
CA GLY A 307 3.05 12.46 7.52
C GLY A 307 2.23 11.32 8.11
N LYS A 308 2.81 10.16 8.41
CA LYS A 308 2.06 9.00 8.96
C LYS A 308 1.23 9.35 10.20
N THR A 309 1.79 10.14 11.11
CA THR A 309 1.09 10.60 12.32
C THR A 309 -0.07 11.54 11.98
N THR A 310 0.11 12.41 11.00
CA THR A 310 -0.94 13.30 10.48
C THR A 310 -2.07 12.51 9.81
N PHE A 311 -1.74 11.49 9.00
CA PHE A 311 -2.73 10.60 8.40
C PHE A 311 -3.57 9.88 9.46
N LYS A 312 -2.94 9.35 10.51
CA LYS A 312 -3.66 8.76 11.65
C LYS A 312 -4.66 9.73 12.28
N LYS A 313 -4.34 11.02 12.37
CA LYS A 313 -5.27 12.04 12.90
C LYS A 313 -6.48 12.26 12.00
N TYR A 314 -6.30 12.30 10.68
CA TYR A 314 -7.43 12.47 9.74
C TYR A 314 -8.41 11.29 9.78
N PHE A 315 -7.93 10.07 10.01
CA PHE A 315 -8.79 8.89 10.11
C PHE A 315 -9.45 8.70 11.48
N ASN A 316 -8.97 9.39 12.52
CA ASN A 316 -9.60 9.41 13.85
C ASN A 316 -10.71 10.47 13.95
N ALA A 317 -11.20 11.01 12.83
CA ALA A 317 -12.30 11.95 12.83
C ALA A 317 -13.58 11.31 13.38
N PRO A 318 -14.34 12.03 14.21
CA PRO A 318 -15.55 11.51 14.85
C PRO A 318 -16.62 11.12 13.82
N TYR A 319 -17.22 9.95 14.00
CA TYR A 319 -18.22 9.36 13.11
C TYR A 319 -19.63 9.84 13.45
N TYR A 320 -19.92 11.14 13.29
CA TYR A 320 -21.21 11.70 13.71
C TYR A 320 -22.43 11.27 12.87
N VAL A 321 -22.20 10.61 11.73
CA VAL A 321 -23.25 10.36 10.71
C VAL A 321 -23.67 8.89 10.64
N ILE A 322 -22.91 7.97 11.24
CA ILE A 322 -23.15 6.52 11.12
C ILE A 322 -23.65 5.98 12.47
N PRO A 323 -24.95 5.66 12.61
CA PRO A 323 -25.55 5.22 13.88
C PRO A 323 -24.88 3.99 14.49
N GLU A 324 -24.35 3.10 13.63
CA GLU A 324 -23.59 1.92 14.04
C GLU A 324 -22.25 2.29 14.68
N LEU A 325 -21.60 3.37 14.25
CA LEU A 325 -20.29 3.81 14.76
C LEU A 325 -20.41 4.81 15.92
N GLU A 326 -21.49 5.60 15.95
CA GLU A 326 -21.78 6.55 17.02
C GLU A 326 -21.83 5.86 18.39
N LYS A 327 -22.42 4.65 18.46
CA LYS A 327 -22.51 3.86 19.70
C LYS A 327 -21.15 3.40 20.24
N TYR A 328 -20.12 3.34 19.39
CA TYR A 328 -18.76 2.92 19.78
C TYR A 328 -17.91 4.08 20.23
N GLN A 329 -18.20 5.29 19.75
CA GLN A 329 -17.39 6.49 19.95
C GLN A 329 -17.09 6.78 21.43
N PRO A 330 -18.07 6.74 22.38
CA PRO A 330 -17.80 7.02 23.80
C PRO A 330 -16.88 5.99 24.46
N TYR A 331 -16.97 4.72 24.03
CA TYR A 331 -16.20 3.63 24.62
C TYR A 331 -14.78 3.56 24.07
N VAL A 332 -14.60 3.86 22.77
CA VAL A 332 -13.28 3.85 22.14
C VAL A 332 -12.37 4.92 22.74
N TYR A 333 -12.85 6.16 22.94
CA TYR A 333 -12.03 7.22 23.53
C TYR A 333 -11.71 6.95 25.01
N LYS A 334 -12.72 6.60 25.83
CA LYS A 334 -12.53 6.39 27.27
C LYS A 334 -11.66 5.16 27.59
N LYS A 335 -11.90 4.01 26.94
CA LYS A 335 -11.15 2.78 27.21
C LYS A 335 -9.82 2.68 26.47
N ARG A 336 -9.61 3.32 25.30
CA ARG A 336 -8.26 3.41 24.72
C ARG A 336 -7.35 4.17 25.66
N ASP A 337 -7.78 5.31 26.20
CA ASP A 337 -6.96 6.07 27.13
C ASP A 337 -6.65 5.23 28.38
N ASP A 338 -7.63 4.52 28.96
CA ASP A 338 -7.40 3.62 30.09
C ASP A 338 -6.44 2.44 29.76
N LEU A 339 -6.58 1.83 28.58
CA LEU A 339 -5.75 0.70 28.14
C LEU A 339 -4.33 1.17 27.77
N PHE A 340 -4.19 2.33 27.11
CA PHE A 340 -2.91 2.98 26.87
C PHE A 340 -2.25 3.36 28.18
N HIS A 341 -2.99 3.86 29.18
CA HIS A 341 -2.48 4.11 30.53
C HIS A 341 -2.04 2.81 31.22
N LYS A 342 -2.82 1.73 31.15
CA LYS A 342 -2.40 0.41 31.69
C LYS A 342 -1.15 -0.13 31.00
N VAL A 343 -1.08 -0.08 29.67
CA VAL A 343 0.07 -0.59 28.88
C VAL A 343 1.31 0.29 29.09
N THR A 344 1.17 1.62 29.11
CA THR A 344 2.29 2.52 29.44
C THR A 344 2.74 2.37 30.89
N TYR A 345 1.83 2.09 31.83
CA TYR A 345 2.19 1.79 33.22
C TYR A 345 2.95 0.47 33.34
N ILE A 346 2.54 -0.58 32.62
CA ILE A 346 3.27 -1.86 32.55
C ILE A 346 4.65 -1.65 31.94
N TYR A 347 4.76 -0.84 30.88
CA TYR A 347 6.03 -0.47 30.25
C TYR A 347 6.94 0.34 31.18
N PHE A 348 6.42 1.37 31.85
CA PHE A 348 7.17 2.16 32.83
C PHE A 348 7.60 1.31 34.03
N TYR A 349 6.73 0.43 34.50
CA TYR A 349 7.03 -0.46 35.62
C TYR A 349 8.10 -1.50 35.27
N PHE A 350 8.08 -2.05 34.06
CA PHE A 350 9.15 -2.94 33.56
C PHE A 350 10.47 -2.18 33.34
N PHE A 351 10.43 -0.96 32.81
CA PHE A 351 11.62 -0.14 32.56
C PHE A 351 12.31 0.26 33.87
N PHE A 352 11.55 0.69 34.88
CA PHE A 352 12.09 0.99 36.22
C PHE A 352 12.59 -0.26 36.95
N LYS A 353 11.98 -1.43 36.73
CA LYS A 353 12.42 -2.68 37.36
C LYS A 353 13.71 -3.22 36.72
N LEU A 354 13.92 -2.99 35.42
CA LEU A 354 15.16 -3.30 34.71
C LEU A 354 16.31 -2.37 35.10
N GLU A 355 16.08 -1.06 35.29
CA GLU A 355 17.11 -0.13 35.79
C GLU A 355 17.57 -0.48 37.21
N ASN A 356 16.65 -0.92 38.08
CA ASN A 356 16.99 -1.36 39.45
C ASN A 356 17.69 -2.74 39.50
N LEU A 357 17.62 -3.54 38.43
CA LEU A 357 18.34 -4.82 38.32
C LEU A 357 19.74 -4.66 37.72
N LEU A 358 20.01 -3.55 37.02
CA LEU A 358 21.32 -3.22 36.43
C LEU A 358 22.20 -2.37 37.36
N THR A 359 21.71 -2.02 38.56
CA THR A 359 22.40 -1.20 39.56
C THR A 359 22.84 -1.96 40.82
N TYR A 360 22.86 -3.30 40.79
CA TYR A 360 23.44 -4.14 41.85
C TYR A 360 24.58 -5.01 41.36
#